data_AF-A0A5C5RFA2-F1
#
_entry.id   AF-A0A5C5RFA2-F1
#
_cell.length_a   1.000
_cell.length_b   1.000
_cell.length_c   1.000
_cell.angle_alpha   90.00
_cell.angle_beta   90.00
_cell.angle_gamma   90.00
#
_symmetry.space_group_name_H-M   'P 1'
#
loop_
_entity.id
_entity.type
_entity.pdbx_description
1 polymer ?
#
loop_
_entity_poly.entity_id
_entity_poly.type
_entity_poly.pdbx_seq_one_letter_code
_entity_poly.pdbx_strand_id
1 'polypeptide(L)'
;GLAGYGVMPLVLGDLKPDYVDLIEAMGGQIITLGRGRGYLNVLDPGEATEAAARLRDAGHEKEAMQVMADAHGRRQTMVSALLTILRAAPPTDREETIIDRSLKWLDEHHDGVPVLGDLLRVIQEGPEEVRAVALDRGSDERYKAITESLEASLIGLTGGGRLGETFSRQTTNPMRRDAPVVYDVSAIDDS
;
A
#
# COMPACT_ATOMS: atom_id res chain seq x y z
N GLY A 1 -32.11 7.04 -6.87
CA GLY A 1 -30.94 7.41 -7.71
C GLY A 1 -30.52 6.25 -8.59
N LEU A 2 -29.37 6.36 -9.29
CA LEU A 2 -28.83 5.35 -10.22
C LEU A 2 -28.67 3.95 -9.60
N ALA A 3 -28.52 3.86 -8.27
CA ALA A 3 -28.52 2.59 -7.55
C ALA A 3 -29.80 1.76 -7.74
N GLY A 4 -30.95 2.41 -7.90
CA GLY A 4 -32.21 1.73 -8.24
C GLY A 4 -32.25 1.14 -9.65
N TYR A 5 -31.24 1.44 -10.48
CA TYR A 5 -31.06 0.90 -11.83
C TYR A 5 -29.90 -0.10 -11.92
N GLY A 6 -29.41 -0.60 -10.77
CA GLY A 6 -28.35 -1.62 -10.72
C GLY A 6 -26.92 -1.07 -10.70
N VAL A 7 -26.73 0.25 -10.54
CA VAL A 7 -25.40 0.86 -10.39
C VAL A 7 -24.94 0.77 -8.94
N MET A 8 -23.81 0.11 -8.66
CA MET A 8 -23.24 0.01 -7.32
C MET A 8 -22.37 1.24 -7.03
N PRO A 9 -22.72 2.10 -6.06
CA PRO A 9 -21.91 3.27 -5.75
C PRO A 9 -20.67 2.89 -4.95
N LEU A 10 -19.53 3.47 -5.34
CA LEU A 10 -18.25 3.37 -4.66
C LEU A 10 -17.75 4.78 -4.38
N VAL A 11 -17.60 5.12 -3.10
CA VAL A 11 -17.07 6.41 -2.64
C VAL A 11 -15.72 6.14 -1.96
N LEU A 12 -14.62 6.63 -2.52
CA LEU A 12 -13.27 6.19 -2.14
C LEU A 12 -12.47 7.21 -1.29
N GLY A 13 -13.16 8.16 -0.65
CA GLY A 13 -12.53 9.20 0.15
C GLY A 13 -13.52 10.27 0.56
N ASP A 14 -14.50 9.90 1.38
CA ASP A 14 -15.46 10.84 1.94
C ASP A 14 -14.84 11.60 3.12
N LEU A 15 -14.50 12.88 2.90
CA LEU A 15 -13.91 13.75 3.92
C LEU A 15 -14.96 14.43 4.81
N LYS A 16 -16.20 14.61 4.34
CA LYS A 16 -17.25 15.40 5.00
C LYS A 16 -18.43 14.57 5.54
N PRO A 17 -18.18 13.29 5.79
CA PRO A 17 -19.16 12.19 5.84
C PRO A 17 -20.49 12.37 5.08
N ASP A 18 -20.48 12.97 3.89
CA ASP A 18 -21.72 13.29 3.17
C ASP A 18 -22.42 12.03 2.60
N TYR A 19 -21.67 10.95 2.39
CA TYR A 19 -22.13 9.71 1.75
C TYR A 19 -22.29 8.55 2.72
N VAL A 20 -21.84 8.69 3.97
CA VAL A 20 -21.93 7.64 5.00
C VAL A 20 -23.37 7.22 5.23
N ASP A 21 -24.26 8.17 5.56
CA ASP A 21 -25.68 7.90 5.81
C ASP A 21 -26.38 7.30 4.58
N LEU A 22 -25.99 7.73 3.38
CA LEU A 22 -26.54 7.21 2.13
C LEU A 22 -26.15 5.75 1.90
N ILE A 23 -24.88 5.41 2.07
CA ILE A 23 -24.39 4.05 1.86
C ILE A 23 -24.91 3.12 2.96
N GLU A 24 -25.03 3.59 4.21
CA GLU A 24 -25.65 2.84 5.30
C GLU A 24 -27.12 2.52 4.99
N ALA A 25 -27.91 3.52 4.56
CA ALA A 25 -29.31 3.33 4.19
C ALA A 25 -29.49 2.35 3.01
N MET A 26 -28.46 2.15 2.19
CA MET A 26 -28.43 1.17 1.10
C MET A 26 -27.96 -0.23 1.54
N GLY A 27 -27.68 -0.44 2.82
CA GLY A 27 -27.09 -1.68 3.33
C GLY A 27 -25.66 -1.93 2.83
N GLY A 28 -24.97 -0.86 2.44
CA GLY A 28 -23.59 -0.90 1.97
C GLY A 28 -22.56 -1.01 3.10
N GLN A 29 -21.29 -1.11 2.71
CA GLN A 29 -20.16 -1.18 3.63
C GLN A 29 -19.59 0.22 3.88
N ILE A 30 -19.42 0.56 5.15
CA ILE A 30 -18.64 1.72 5.59
C ILE A 30 -17.26 1.23 6.01
N ILE A 31 -16.21 1.78 5.40
CA ILE A 31 -14.81 1.53 5.72
C ILE A 31 -14.25 2.82 6.31
N THR A 32 -14.25 2.92 7.64
CA THR A 32 -13.67 4.08 8.33
C THR A 32 -12.16 3.93 8.43
N LEU A 33 -11.44 4.95 7.98
CA LEU A 33 -9.99 5.05 8.08
C LEU A 33 -9.60 6.21 9.00
N GLY A 34 -8.57 5.99 9.82
CA GLY A 34 -8.07 6.98 10.75
C GLY A 34 -7.41 6.35 11.95
N ARG A 35 -6.71 7.16 12.74
CA ARG A 35 -5.97 6.71 13.92
C ARG A 35 -6.86 5.90 14.86
N GLY A 36 -6.48 4.64 15.10
CA GLY A 36 -7.26 3.70 15.91
C GLY A 36 -8.66 3.32 15.40
N ARG A 37 -9.08 3.78 14.22
CA ARG A 37 -10.43 3.50 13.65
C ARG A 37 -10.41 2.45 12.55
N GLY A 38 -9.32 2.38 11.79
CA GLY A 38 -9.15 1.39 10.73
C GLY A 38 -7.86 1.62 9.98
N TYR A 39 -7.35 0.53 9.38
CA TYR A 39 -6.09 0.51 8.66
C TYR A 39 -6.31 0.03 7.23
N LEU A 40 -5.53 0.58 6.29
CA LEU A 40 -5.48 0.16 4.91
C LEU A 40 -4.03 -0.18 4.55
N ASN A 41 -3.76 -1.45 4.23
CA ASN A 41 -2.42 -1.83 3.83
C ASN A 41 -2.19 -1.52 2.35
N VAL A 42 -1.35 -0.51 2.06
CA VAL A 42 -1.01 -0.13 0.68
C VAL A 42 -0.10 -1.14 -0.04
N LEU A 43 0.49 -2.08 0.70
CA LEU A 43 1.28 -3.18 0.16
C LEU A 43 0.45 -4.45 -0.08
N ASP A 44 -0.86 -4.41 0.19
CA ASP A 44 -1.75 -5.52 -0.09
C ASP A 44 -1.93 -5.67 -1.61
N PRO A 45 -1.55 -6.82 -2.21
CA PRO A 45 -1.76 -7.05 -3.64
C PRO A 45 -3.24 -7.26 -4.00
N GLY A 46 -4.13 -7.34 -3.01
CA GLY A 46 -5.54 -7.65 -3.16
C GLY A 46 -5.73 -9.03 -3.79
N GLU A 47 -6.68 -9.14 -4.71
CA GLU A 47 -6.99 -10.42 -5.39
C GLU A 47 -5.90 -10.88 -6.37
N ALA A 48 -4.86 -10.07 -6.62
CA ALA A 48 -3.87 -10.41 -7.63
C ALA A 48 -3.22 -11.78 -7.37
N THR A 49 -2.95 -12.10 -6.11
CA THR A 49 -2.37 -13.40 -5.71
C THR A 49 -3.33 -14.55 -6.01
N GLU A 50 -4.60 -14.43 -5.64
CA GLU A 50 -5.60 -15.48 -5.88
C GLU A 50 -5.93 -15.60 -7.38
N ALA A 51 -6.06 -14.48 -8.08
CA ALA A 51 -6.30 -14.44 -9.51
C ALA A 51 -5.13 -15.08 -10.28
N ALA A 52 -3.89 -14.76 -9.91
CA ALA A 52 -2.70 -15.38 -10.50
C ALA A 52 -2.68 -16.90 -10.23
N ALA A 53 -3.02 -17.36 -9.02
CA ALA A 53 -3.12 -18.78 -8.71
C ALA A 53 -4.16 -19.49 -9.60
N ARG A 54 -5.37 -18.93 -9.72
CA ARG A 54 -6.43 -19.47 -10.59
C ARG A 54 -6.02 -19.50 -12.07
N LEU A 55 -5.27 -18.49 -12.53
CA LEU A 55 -4.74 -18.45 -13.88
C LEU A 55 -3.69 -19.55 -14.10
N ARG A 56 -2.78 -19.77 -13.16
CA ARG A 56 -1.80 -20.87 -13.22
C ARG A 56 -2.48 -22.24 -13.25
N ASP A 57 -3.47 -22.45 -12.40
CA ASP A 57 -4.24 -23.70 -12.36
C ASP A 57 -4.97 -23.97 -13.68
N ALA A 58 -5.37 -22.90 -14.39
CA ALA A 58 -5.97 -22.97 -15.72
C ALA A 58 -4.96 -23.02 -16.87
N GLY A 59 -3.65 -23.05 -16.60
CA GLY A 59 -2.58 -23.12 -17.61
C GLY A 59 -2.19 -21.77 -18.24
N HIS A 60 -2.65 -20.65 -17.68
CA HIS A 60 -2.40 -19.28 -18.14
C HIS A 60 -1.22 -18.63 -17.41
N GLU A 61 -0.02 -19.24 -17.51
CA GLU A 61 1.17 -18.79 -16.78
C GLU A 61 1.57 -17.36 -17.13
N LYS A 62 1.43 -16.97 -18.40
CA LYS A 62 1.81 -15.63 -18.86
C LYS A 62 0.91 -14.55 -18.25
N GLU A 63 -0.38 -14.79 -18.23
CA GLU A 63 -1.38 -13.89 -17.66
C GLU A 63 -1.21 -13.83 -16.13
N ALA A 64 -0.92 -14.94 -15.47
CA ALA A 64 -0.61 -14.96 -14.05
C ALA A 64 0.61 -14.09 -13.71
N MET A 65 1.69 -14.18 -14.50
CA MET A 65 2.86 -13.31 -14.35
C MET A 65 2.53 -11.83 -14.56
N GLN A 66 1.69 -11.51 -15.55
CA GLN A 66 1.26 -10.13 -15.80
C GLN A 66 0.47 -9.55 -14.61
N VAL A 67 -0.49 -10.32 -14.07
CA VAL A 67 -1.27 -9.89 -12.90
C VAL A 67 -0.39 -9.60 -11.69
N MET A 68 0.62 -10.44 -11.44
CA MET A 68 1.58 -10.22 -10.35
C MET A 68 2.48 -9.01 -10.60
N ALA A 69 2.95 -8.80 -11.83
CA ALA A 69 3.74 -7.63 -12.20
C ALA A 69 2.93 -6.33 -12.03
N ASP A 70 1.66 -6.32 -12.43
CA ASP A 70 0.77 -5.18 -12.25
C ASP A 70 0.48 -4.90 -10.76
N ALA A 71 0.37 -5.94 -9.94
CA ALA A 71 0.24 -5.78 -8.49
C ALA A 71 1.51 -5.22 -7.86
N HIS A 72 2.68 -5.66 -8.31
CA HIS A 72 3.96 -5.11 -7.88
C HIS A 72 4.08 -3.60 -8.23
N GLY A 73 3.82 -3.23 -9.49
CA GLY A 73 3.88 -1.83 -9.93
C GLY A 73 2.89 -0.92 -9.20
N ARG A 74 1.69 -1.41 -8.89
CA ARG A 74 0.71 -0.67 -8.06
C ARG A 74 1.23 -0.42 -6.65
N ARG A 75 1.81 -1.43 -6.00
CA ARG A 75 2.39 -1.28 -4.64
C ARG A 75 3.53 -0.26 -4.62
N GLN A 76 4.44 -0.31 -5.60
CA GLN A 76 5.49 0.69 -5.74
C GLN A 76 4.89 2.09 -5.90
N THR A 77 3.93 2.26 -6.83
CA THR A 77 3.27 3.55 -7.08
C THR A 77 2.64 4.12 -5.81
N MET A 78 1.98 3.28 -5.01
CA MET A 78 1.36 3.69 -3.75
C MET A 78 2.38 4.12 -2.70
N VAL A 79 3.50 3.39 -2.54
CA VAL A 79 4.58 3.79 -1.62
C VAL A 79 5.17 5.14 -2.05
N SER A 80 5.48 5.31 -3.34
CA SER A 80 6.01 6.57 -3.86
C SER A 80 5.04 7.73 -3.68
N ALA A 81 3.74 7.51 -3.84
CA ALA A 81 2.71 8.51 -3.58
C ALA A 81 2.67 8.92 -2.10
N LEU A 82 2.70 7.95 -1.16
CA LEU A 82 2.74 8.26 0.28
C LEU A 82 3.98 9.04 0.68
N LEU A 83 5.15 8.65 0.15
CA LEU A 83 6.40 9.38 0.38
C LEU A 83 6.33 10.80 -0.19
N THR A 84 5.73 10.96 -1.38
CA THR A 84 5.53 12.27 -2.01
C THR A 84 4.64 13.17 -1.17
N ILE A 85 3.52 12.65 -0.66
CA ILE A 85 2.60 13.40 0.22
C ILE A 85 3.31 13.80 1.50
N LEU A 86 4.05 12.88 2.13
CA LEU A 86 4.76 13.15 3.38
C LEU A 86 5.84 14.22 3.22
N ARG A 87 6.60 14.16 2.11
CA ARG A 87 7.75 15.03 1.86
C ARG A 87 7.40 16.32 1.11
N ALA A 88 6.20 16.40 0.54
CA ALA A 88 5.84 17.37 -0.51
C ALA A 88 6.81 17.35 -1.71
N ALA A 89 7.48 16.22 -1.95
CA ALA A 89 8.46 16.02 -3.02
C ALA A 89 8.60 14.52 -3.33
N PRO A 90 8.77 14.13 -4.61
CA PRO A 90 8.88 12.73 -4.99
C PRO A 90 10.17 12.08 -4.44
N PRO A 91 10.19 10.75 -4.25
CA PRO A 91 11.43 10.03 -4.03
C PRO A 91 12.41 10.24 -5.19
N THR A 92 13.69 10.17 -4.89
CA THR A 92 14.74 10.20 -5.94
C THR A 92 14.74 8.90 -6.75
N ASP A 93 15.26 8.92 -7.99
CA ASP A 93 15.40 7.72 -8.84
C ASP A 93 16.09 6.54 -8.12
N ARG A 94 17.06 6.86 -7.25
CA ARG A 94 17.76 5.86 -6.44
C ARG A 94 16.86 5.29 -5.34
N GLU A 95 16.08 6.13 -4.66
CA GLU A 95 15.10 5.65 -3.67
C GLU A 95 14.03 4.80 -4.34
N GLU A 96 13.51 5.20 -5.51
CA GLU A 96 12.59 4.40 -6.32
C GLU A 96 13.14 3.00 -6.62
N THR A 97 14.41 2.94 -7.04
CA THR A 97 15.07 1.66 -7.35
C THR A 97 15.25 0.79 -6.10
N ILE A 98 15.59 1.40 -4.95
CA ILE A 98 15.70 0.69 -3.67
C ILE A 98 14.34 0.16 -3.23
N ILE A 99 13.26 0.94 -3.38
CA ILE A 99 11.88 0.53 -3.04
C ILE A 99 11.46 -0.66 -3.92
N ASP A 100 11.61 -0.57 -5.24
CA ASP A 100 11.30 -1.67 -6.17
C ASP A 100 12.03 -2.97 -5.78
N ARG A 101 13.35 -2.90 -5.57
CA ARG A 101 14.13 -4.10 -5.17
C ARG A 101 13.74 -4.66 -3.80
N SER A 102 13.36 -3.80 -2.86
CA SER A 102 12.94 -4.21 -1.52
C SER A 102 11.55 -4.86 -1.56
N LEU A 103 10.64 -4.36 -2.39
CA LEU A 103 9.34 -4.98 -2.62
C LEU A 103 9.49 -6.36 -3.30
N LYS A 104 10.40 -6.50 -4.27
CA LYS A 104 10.70 -7.81 -4.89
C LYS A 104 11.27 -8.79 -3.87
N TRP A 105 12.18 -8.31 -3.02
CA TRP A 105 12.72 -9.14 -1.96
C TRP A 105 11.62 -9.62 -1.01
N LEU A 106 10.68 -8.75 -0.62
CA LEU A 106 9.52 -9.12 0.18
C LEU A 106 8.62 -10.15 -0.51
N ASP A 107 8.39 -10.00 -1.83
CA ASP A 107 7.58 -10.96 -2.60
C ASP A 107 8.14 -12.39 -2.55
N GLU A 108 9.45 -12.54 -2.39
CA GLU A 108 10.15 -13.83 -2.36
C GLU A 108 10.38 -14.38 -0.95
N HIS A 109 10.54 -13.50 0.05
CA HIS A 109 11.04 -13.88 1.39
C HIS A 109 10.04 -13.62 2.53
N HIS A 110 8.91 -12.96 2.27
CA HIS A 110 7.91 -12.66 3.30
C HIS A 110 6.72 -13.62 3.22
N ASP A 111 6.36 -14.19 4.38
CA ASP A 111 5.16 -15.01 4.51
C ASP A 111 3.92 -14.13 4.74
N GLY A 112 3.01 -14.15 3.76
CA GLY A 112 1.75 -13.42 3.81
C GLY A 112 1.84 -12.05 3.15
N VAL A 113 1.03 -11.10 3.64
CA VAL A 113 0.99 -9.75 3.06
C VAL A 113 1.93 -8.83 3.87
N PRO A 114 2.98 -8.24 3.28
CA PRO A 114 3.87 -7.34 4.01
C PRO A 114 3.18 -6.01 4.34
N VAL A 115 3.66 -5.30 5.36
CA VAL A 115 3.27 -3.91 5.66
C VAL A 115 4.45 -2.95 5.48
N LEU A 116 4.21 -1.63 5.54
CA LEU A 116 5.29 -0.62 5.42
C LEU A 116 6.42 -0.81 6.43
N GLY A 117 6.12 -1.37 7.62
CA GLY A 117 7.13 -1.73 8.61
C GLY A 117 8.07 -2.85 8.17
N ASP A 118 7.59 -3.80 7.36
CA ASP A 118 8.44 -4.85 6.80
C ASP A 118 9.31 -4.29 5.68
N LEU A 119 8.77 -3.41 4.83
CA LEU A 119 9.56 -2.69 3.83
C LEU A 119 10.70 -1.88 4.46
N LEU A 120 10.40 -1.13 5.54
CA LEU A 120 11.41 -0.42 6.30
C LEU A 120 12.48 -1.38 6.84
N ARG A 121 12.08 -2.53 7.40
CA ARG A 121 13.02 -3.52 7.94
C ARG A 121 13.97 -4.04 6.87
N VAL A 122 13.47 -4.37 5.67
CA VAL A 122 14.30 -4.83 4.54
C VAL A 122 15.33 -3.78 4.14
N ILE A 123 14.93 -2.51 4.07
CA ILE A 123 15.85 -1.41 3.75
C ILE A 123 16.89 -1.22 4.87
N GLN A 124 16.53 -1.41 6.13
CA GLN A 124 17.47 -1.30 7.26
C GLN A 124 18.47 -2.45 7.32
N GLU A 125 18.00 -3.67 7.05
CA GLU A 125 18.84 -4.87 7.03
C GLU A 125 19.77 -4.89 5.81
N GLY A 126 19.33 -4.31 4.69
CA GLY A 126 20.12 -4.19 3.47
C GLY A 126 20.61 -5.54 2.96
N PRO A 127 19.72 -6.47 2.56
CA PRO A 127 20.15 -7.70 1.90
C PRO A 127 20.95 -7.37 0.63
N GLU A 128 21.86 -8.28 0.24
CA GLU A 128 22.85 -8.05 -0.83
C GLU A 128 22.22 -7.47 -2.10
N GLU A 129 21.05 -7.97 -2.46
CA GLU A 129 20.38 -7.56 -3.69
C GLU A 129 19.78 -6.14 -3.63
N VAL A 130 19.37 -5.67 -2.44
CA VAL A 130 18.95 -4.28 -2.21
C VAL A 130 20.17 -3.36 -2.15
N ARG A 131 21.27 -3.81 -1.54
CA ARG A 131 22.54 -3.07 -1.52
C ARG A 131 23.12 -2.88 -2.91
N ALA A 132 23.00 -3.90 -3.77
CA ALA A 132 23.49 -3.86 -5.14
C ALA A 132 22.92 -2.67 -5.93
N VAL A 133 21.64 -2.35 -5.74
CA VAL A 133 21.00 -1.22 -6.42
C VAL A 133 21.20 0.13 -5.73
N ALA A 134 21.57 0.13 -4.45
CA ALA A 134 21.93 1.36 -3.73
C ALA A 134 23.29 1.94 -4.20
N LEU A 135 24.13 1.14 -4.88
CA LEU A 135 25.47 1.53 -5.34
C LEU A 135 26.38 1.99 -4.19
N ASP A 136 26.35 1.22 -3.11
CA ASP A 136 27.14 1.44 -1.89
C ASP A 136 28.62 1.04 -2.03
N ARG A 137 28.99 0.37 -3.13
CA ARG A 137 30.35 -0.10 -3.43
C ARG A 137 30.93 -0.99 -2.33
N GLY A 138 30.08 -1.77 -1.65
CA GLY A 138 30.47 -2.68 -0.57
C GLY A 138 30.73 -2.01 0.77
N SER A 139 30.38 -0.72 0.93
CA SER A 139 30.52 0.00 2.19
C SER A 139 29.18 0.12 2.92
N ASP A 140 29.09 -0.48 4.10
CA ASP A 140 27.90 -0.41 4.96
C ASP A 140 27.60 1.02 5.42
N GLU A 141 28.63 1.81 5.72
CA GLU A 141 28.50 3.23 6.08
C GLU A 141 27.90 4.03 4.92
N ARG A 142 28.36 3.75 3.70
CA ARG A 142 27.82 4.39 2.50
C ARG A 142 26.38 3.96 2.25
N TYR A 143 26.02 2.70 2.46
CA TYR A 143 24.64 2.23 2.34
C TYR A 143 23.72 3.01 3.28
N LYS A 144 24.06 3.06 4.58
CA LYS A 144 23.31 3.81 5.60
C LYS A 144 23.13 5.28 5.24
N ALA A 145 24.20 5.94 4.76
CA ALA A 145 24.12 7.33 4.32
C ALA A 145 23.22 7.52 3.07
N ILE A 146 23.11 6.49 2.22
CA ILE A 146 22.26 6.51 1.03
C ILE A 146 20.79 6.33 1.39
N THR A 147 20.49 5.46 2.35
CA THR A 147 19.12 5.09 2.77
C THR A 147 18.56 5.97 3.87
N GLU A 148 19.37 6.74 4.59
CA GLU A 148 18.97 7.54 5.76
C GLU A 148 17.70 8.38 5.53
N SER A 149 17.61 9.13 4.42
CA SER A 149 16.43 9.95 4.10
C SER A 149 15.18 9.12 3.86
N LEU A 150 15.34 7.98 3.19
CA LEU A 150 14.26 7.02 2.91
C LEU A 150 13.76 6.37 4.19
N GLU A 151 14.69 5.89 5.03
CA GLU A 151 14.39 5.31 6.34
C GLU A 151 13.65 6.31 7.22
N ALA A 152 14.12 7.55 7.34
CA ALA A 152 13.47 8.59 8.14
C ALA A 152 12.01 8.83 7.69
N SER A 153 11.76 8.77 6.38
CA SER A 153 10.43 8.97 5.83
C SER A 153 9.51 7.77 6.06
N LEU A 154 10.02 6.56 5.88
CA LEU A 154 9.30 5.33 6.18
C LEU A 154 9.01 5.21 7.68
N ILE A 155 9.95 5.58 8.56
CA ILE A 155 9.73 5.68 10.02
C ILE A 155 8.58 6.64 10.32
N GLY A 156 8.49 7.78 9.62
CA GLY A 156 7.36 8.70 9.74
C GLY A 156 6.02 8.07 9.33
N LEU A 157 6.05 7.19 8.33
CA LEU A 157 4.88 6.42 7.88
C LEU A 157 4.55 5.24 8.81
N THR A 158 5.49 4.69 9.58
CA THR A 158 5.21 3.57 10.49
C THR A 158 5.00 3.97 11.95
N GLY A 159 5.55 5.10 12.37
CA GLY A 159 5.75 5.48 13.77
C GLY A 159 4.70 6.40 14.40
N GLY A 160 3.61 6.75 13.69
CA GLY A 160 2.48 7.48 14.28
C GLY A 160 2.21 8.89 13.74
N GLY A 161 2.75 9.27 12.58
CA GLY A 161 2.28 10.45 11.84
C GLY A 161 0.80 10.34 11.44
N ARG A 162 0.12 11.46 11.19
CA ARG A 162 -1.33 11.51 10.82
C ARG A 162 -1.69 10.54 9.71
N LEU A 163 -0.89 10.56 8.65
CA LEU A 163 -1.02 9.70 7.47
C LEU A 163 -0.48 8.29 7.73
N GLY A 164 0.65 8.21 8.45
CA GLY A 164 1.41 6.98 8.63
C GLY A 164 0.64 5.88 9.37
N GLU A 165 -0.01 6.23 10.48
CA GLU A 165 -0.68 5.20 11.31
C GLU A 165 -1.72 4.41 10.50
N THR A 166 -2.54 5.08 9.69
CA THR A 166 -3.60 4.48 8.85
C THR A 166 -3.04 3.44 7.86
N PHE A 167 -1.84 3.65 7.33
CA PHE A 167 -1.23 2.76 6.31
C PHE A 167 -0.17 1.80 6.86
N SER A 168 0.04 1.79 8.18
CA SER A 168 1.14 1.07 8.84
C SER A 168 0.82 -0.40 9.19
N ARG A 169 -0.44 -0.83 9.04
CA ARG A 169 -0.92 -2.15 9.48
C ARG A 169 -1.73 -2.85 8.40
N GLN A 170 -2.04 -4.12 8.66
CA GLN A 170 -2.94 -4.90 7.81
C GLN A 170 -4.31 -4.23 7.65
N THR A 171 -4.90 -4.39 6.47
CA THR A 171 -6.25 -3.91 6.17
C THR A 171 -7.25 -4.51 7.17
N THR A 172 -7.95 -3.66 7.92
CA THR A 172 -8.88 -4.12 8.97
C THR A 172 -10.25 -4.50 8.45
N ASN A 173 -10.71 -3.84 7.38
CA ASN A 173 -12.03 -4.04 6.80
C ASN A 173 -11.90 -4.09 5.28
N PRO A 174 -11.60 -5.26 4.68
CA PRO A 174 -11.43 -5.39 3.24
C PRO A 174 -12.69 -4.98 2.48
N MET A 175 -12.52 -4.29 1.35
CA MET A 175 -13.64 -3.84 0.53
C MET A 175 -14.43 -5.00 -0.06
N ARG A 176 -15.73 -5.03 0.23
CA ARG A 176 -16.72 -5.87 -0.43
C ARG A 176 -16.95 -5.39 -1.85
N ARG A 177 -17.02 -6.32 -2.79
CA ARG A 177 -17.19 -6.05 -4.23
C ARG A 177 -18.62 -6.31 -4.72
N ASP A 178 -19.44 -6.86 -3.84
CA ASP A 178 -20.83 -7.24 -4.06
C ASP A 178 -21.81 -6.25 -3.42
N ALA A 179 -21.31 -5.17 -2.83
CA ALA A 179 -22.10 -4.19 -2.09
C ALA A 179 -21.63 -2.75 -2.37
N PRO A 180 -22.53 -1.75 -2.26
CA PRO A 180 -22.15 -0.34 -2.17
C PRO A 180 -21.08 -0.11 -1.10
N VAL A 181 -20.10 0.77 -1.34
CA VAL A 181 -19.02 1.05 -0.37
C VAL A 181 -18.72 2.53 -0.24
N VAL A 182 -18.43 2.98 0.98
CA VAL A 182 -17.77 4.26 1.27
C VAL A 182 -16.51 4.04 2.10
N TYR A 183 -15.39 4.64 1.66
CA TYR A 183 -14.23 4.90 2.49
C TYR A 183 -14.41 6.25 3.17
N ASP A 184 -14.72 6.21 4.46
CA ASP A 184 -14.81 7.39 5.31
C ASP A 184 -13.40 7.74 5.81
N VAL A 185 -12.87 8.86 5.33
CA VAL A 185 -11.53 9.37 5.66
C VAL A 185 -11.61 10.67 6.46
N SER A 186 -12.80 11.06 6.93
CA SER A 186 -13.02 12.29 7.69
C SER A 186 -12.20 12.37 8.97
N ALA A 187 -11.94 11.22 9.59
CA ALA A 187 -11.10 11.13 10.78
C ALA A 187 -9.60 11.40 10.52
N ILE A 188 -9.18 11.55 9.26
CA ILE A 188 -7.82 11.91 8.86
C ILE A 188 -7.64 13.44 8.84
N ASP A 189 -8.72 14.19 8.59
CA ASP A 189 -8.71 15.66 8.39
C ASP A 189 -8.95 16.48 9.69
N ASP A 190 -9.61 15.90 10.70
CA ASP A 190 -10.00 16.55 11.98
C ASP A 190 -8.83 16.91 12.94
N SER A 191 -7.64 17.28 12.46
CA SER A 191 -6.52 17.72 13.31
C SER A 191 -5.60 18.73 12.64
#